data_AF-A0A2Z6ABF1-F1
#
_entry.id   AF-A0A2Z6ABF1-F1
#
_cell.length_a   1.000
_cell.length_b   1.000
_cell.length_c   1.000
_cell.angle_alpha   90.00
_cell.angle_beta   90.00
_cell.angle_gamma   90.00
#
_symmetry.space_group_name_H-M   'P 1'
#
loop_
_entity.id
_entity.type
_entity.pdbx_description
1 polymer ?
#
loop_
_entity_poly.entity_id
_entity_poly.type
_entity_poly.pdbx_seq_one_letter_code
_entity_poly.pdbx_strand_id
1 'polypeptide(L)'
;MSVFANLGHVLRSRDPGVDQRRAARDLVDMLSHITTGGRTHGIRIINISALGLMCRSDSSFMAHEQVSVWLPIVKDYAAEIRWVEDGRLGMEFLEPITPQIYDAMLGLIPPRRTAW
;
A
#
# COMPACT_ATOMS: atom_id res chain seq x y z
N MET A 1 29.56 16.00 -34.69
CA MET A 1 30.11 14.87 -33.91
C MET A 1 30.43 15.38 -32.52
N SER A 2 29.47 15.31 -31.59
CA SER A 2 29.58 15.79 -30.21
C SER A 2 29.40 14.61 -29.26
N VAL A 3 30.36 14.36 -28.37
CA VAL A 3 30.12 13.65 -27.10
C VAL A 3 31.18 14.07 -26.07
N PHE A 4 31.08 15.25 -25.47
CA PHE A 4 31.71 15.54 -24.17
C PHE A 4 30.96 16.65 -23.43
N ALA A 5 30.03 16.23 -22.56
CA ALA A 5 29.46 16.92 -21.40
C ALA A 5 28.17 16.13 -21.10
N ASN A 6 27.96 15.49 -19.96
CA ASN A 6 27.77 16.22 -18.72
C ASN A 6 27.67 15.16 -17.58
N LEU A 7 28.75 15.01 -16.81
CA LEU A 7 28.77 14.22 -15.57
C LEU A 7 28.14 15.05 -14.44
N GLY A 8 26.90 15.49 -14.63
CA GLY A 8 26.21 16.45 -13.76
C GLY A 8 24.74 16.13 -13.47
N HIS A 9 24.22 14.99 -13.92
CA HIS A 9 22.77 14.72 -13.82
C HIS A 9 22.35 13.81 -12.65
N VAL A 10 23.28 13.30 -11.84
CA VAL A 10 22.93 12.36 -10.75
C VAL A 10 22.51 13.07 -9.44
N LEU A 11 22.48 14.41 -9.39
CA LEU A 11 22.17 15.15 -8.15
C LEU A 11 20.89 16.00 -8.16
N ARG A 12 20.06 15.96 -9.20
CA ARG A 12 18.73 16.61 -9.19
C ARG A 12 17.71 15.83 -10.01
N SER A 13 17.26 14.69 -9.51
CA SER A 13 15.85 14.32 -9.67
C SER A 13 15.17 14.45 -8.31
N ARG A 14 15.03 15.70 -7.86
CA ARG A 14 13.92 16.08 -6.98
C ARG A 14 12.84 16.59 -7.93
N ASP A 15 12.21 15.68 -8.65
CA ASP A 15 11.00 15.98 -9.40
C ASP A 15 9.89 16.24 -8.37
N PRO A 16 9.40 17.50 -8.22
CA PRO A 16 8.36 17.83 -7.25
C PRO A 16 7.02 17.17 -7.58
N GLY A 17 6.88 16.53 -8.75
CA GLY A 17 5.70 15.75 -9.14
C GLY A 17 5.61 14.35 -8.53
N VAL A 18 6.64 13.90 -7.79
CA VAL A 18 6.77 12.52 -7.25
C VAL A 18 6.06 12.32 -5.90
N ASP A 19 5.53 13.38 -5.29
CA ASP A 19 4.71 13.26 -4.06
C ASP A 19 3.25 13.66 -4.29
N GLN A 20 2.61 13.06 -5.29
CA GLN A 20 1.14 13.13 -5.48
C GLN A 20 0.37 12.27 -4.46
N ARG A 21 0.93 12.07 -3.25
CA ARG A 21 0.30 11.25 -2.23
C ARG A 21 -0.79 12.06 -1.55
N ARG A 22 -2.04 11.60 -1.70
CA ARG A 22 -3.23 12.19 -1.06
C ARG A 22 -3.25 12.04 0.47
N ALA A 23 -2.40 11.18 1.05
CA ALA A 23 -2.32 10.95 2.49
C ALA A 23 -0.93 10.41 2.90
N ALA A 24 -0.53 10.71 4.15
CA ALA A 24 0.61 10.05 4.80
C ALA A 24 0.33 8.55 4.99
N ARG A 25 1.38 7.72 4.99
CA ARG A 25 1.29 6.27 5.15
C ARG A 25 2.16 5.80 6.31
N ASP A 26 1.57 5.00 7.17
CA ASP A 26 2.25 4.35 8.28
C ASP A 26 2.87 3.03 7.82
N LEU A 27 4.13 2.82 8.19
CA LEU A 27 4.84 1.57 7.93
C LEU A 27 4.42 0.52 8.96
N VAL A 28 3.93 -0.60 8.46
CA VAL A 28 3.44 -1.70 9.28
C VAL A 28 4.04 -3.02 8.81
N ASP A 29 3.97 -4.03 9.66
CA ASP A 29 4.26 -5.41 9.29
C ASP A 29 3.13 -6.29 9.85
N MET A 30 2.02 -6.36 9.09
CA MET A 30 0.79 -7.02 9.53
C MET A 30 0.42 -8.16 8.58
N LEU A 31 0.24 -9.36 9.12
CA LEU A 31 -0.39 -10.45 8.41
C LEU A 31 -1.90 -10.20 8.30
N SER A 32 -2.43 -10.40 7.11
CA SER A 32 -3.86 -10.30 6.83
C SER A 32 -4.25 -11.24 5.70
N HIS A 33 -5.45 -11.06 5.15
CA HIS A 33 -5.93 -11.77 3.98
C HIS A 33 -6.81 -10.88 3.10
N ILE A 34 -6.86 -11.25 1.83
CA ILE A 34 -7.80 -10.73 0.82
C ILE A 34 -8.81 -11.83 0.50
N THR A 35 -10.09 -11.48 0.43
CA THR A 35 -11.16 -12.36 -0.05
C THR A 35 -11.70 -11.85 -1.38
N THR A 36 -11.67 -12.71 -2.40
CA THR A 36 -12.18 -12.44 -3.76
C THR A 36 -12.63 -13.75 -4.42
N GLY A 37 -13.68 -13.71 -5.24
CA GLY A 37 -14.18 -14.91 -5.93
C GLY A 37 -14.49 -16.11 -5.02
N GLY A 38 -14.89 -15.86 -3.76
CA GLY A 38 -15.15 -16.90 -2.76
C GLY A 38 -13.90 -17.59 -2.21
N ARG A 39 -12.70 -17.06 -2.47
CA ARG A 39 -11.42 -17.57 -1.99
C ARG A 39 -10.73 -16.55 -1.10
N THR A 40 -9.93 -17.04 -0.16
CA THR A 40 -9.14 -16.22 0.76
C THR A 40 -7.65 -16.43 0.51
N HIS A 41 -6.92 -15.32 0.39
CA HIS A 41 -5.51 -15.28 0.04
C HIS A 41 -4.73 -14.55 1.14
N GLY A 42 -3.73 -15.20 1.73
CA GLY A 42 -2.88 -14.58 2.74
C GLY A 42 -2.03 -13.46 2.16
N ILE A 43 -1.91 -12.34 2.88
CA ILE A 43 -1.10 -11.18 2.49
C ILE A 43 -0.29 -10.65 3.68
N ARG A 44 0.75 -9.87 3.38
CA ARG A 44 1.47 -9.06 4.37
C ARG A 44 1.38 -7.59 4.01
N ILE A 45 0.69 -6.80 4.83
CA ILE A 45 0.55 -5.36 4.66
C ILE A 45 1.84 -4.69 5.14
N ILE A 46 2.38 -3.82 4.27
CA ILE A 46 3.69 -3.17 4.43
C ILE A 46 3.54 -1.70 4.81
N ASN A 47 2.50 -1.04 4.26
CA ASN A 47 2.10 0.29 4.68
C ASN A 47 0.60 0.47 4.50
N ILE A 48 0.02 1.40 5.27
CA ILE A 48 -1.40 1.71 5.26
C ILE A 48 -1.62 3.20 5.49
N SER A 49 -2.64 3.77 4.87
CA SER A 49 -3.20 5.09 5.17
C SER A 49 -4.71 4.99 5.33
N ALA A 50 -5.38 6.09 5.66
CA ALA A 50 -6.84 6.18 5.64
C ALA A 50 -7.47 5.90 4.27
N LEU A 51 -6.69 5.97 3.18
CA LEU A 51 -7.19 5.83 1.79
C LEU A 51 -6.86 4.48 1.15
N GLY A 52 -5.99 3.68 1.75
CA GLY A 52 -5.57 2.43 1.13
C GLY A 52 -4.31 1.86 1.73
N LEU A 53 -3.77 0.82 1.09
CA LEU A 53 -2.62 0.09 1.61
C LEU A 53 -1.73 -0.46 0.49
N MET A 54 -0.52 -0.85 0.87
CA MET A 54 0.35 -1.69 0.06
C MET A 54 0.59 -3.01 0.79
N CYS A 55 0.49 -4.12 0.07
CA CYS A 55 0.80 -5.45 0.61
C CYS A 55 1.64 -6.28 -0.35
N ARG A 56 2.16 -7.40 0.17
CA ARG A 56 2.77 -8.50 -0.59
C ARG A 56 1.86 -9.73 -0.55
N SER A 57 1.89 -10.49 -1.64
CA SER A 57 1.17 -11.74 -1.80
C SER A 57 1.95 -12.70 -2.70
N ASP A 58 1.84 -14.00 -2.43
CA ASP A 58 2.32 -15.06 -3.34
C ASP A 58 1.22 -15.50 -4.34
N SER A 59 -0.01 -15.04 -4.15
CA SER A 59 -1.13 -15.25 -5.09
C SER A 59 -1.14 -14.18 -6.20
N SER A 60 -1.58 -14.58 -7.39
CA SER A 60 -1.79 -13.68 -8.54
C SER A 60 -3.10 -12.91 -8.44
N PHE A 61 -3.04 -11.61 -8.71
CA PHE A 61 -4.18 -10.70 -8.76
C PHE A 61 -4.09 -9.80 -9.99
N MET A 62 -5.19 -9.12 -10.34
CA MET A 62 -5.22 -8.17 -11.45
C MET A 62 -5.52 -6.74 -10.95
N ALA A 63 -4.96 -5.75 -11.64
CA ALA A 63 -5.40 -4.37 -11.45
C ALA A 63 -6.88 -4.22 -11.82
N HIS A 64 -7.55 -3.28 -11.17
CA HIS A 64 -8.99 -3.00 -11.24
C HIS A 64 -9.90 -4.08 -10.64
N GLU A 65 -9.34 -5.11 -10.01
CA GLU A 65 -10.12 -6.09 -9.26
C GLU A 65 -10.62 -5.48 -7.94
N GLN A 66 -11.92 -5.63 -7.66
CA GLN A 66 -12.51 -5.32 -6.35
C GLN A 66 -12.41 -6.53 -5.43
N VAL A 67 -11.93 -6.29 -4.22
CA VAL A 67 -11.71 -7.32 -3.22
C VAL A 67 -12.07 -6.82 -1.83
N SER A 68 -12.20 -7.74 -0.88
CA SER A 68 -12.29 -7.40 0.54
C SER A 68 -10.98 -7.71 1.23
N VAL A 69 -10.37 -6.73 1.90
CA VAL A 69 -9.17 -6.94 2.72
C VAL A 69 -9.55 -6.91 4.19
N TRP A 70 -9.08 -7.89 4.97
CA TRP A 70 -9.31 -7.88 6.40
C TRP A 70 -8.41 -6.86 7.09
N LEU A 71 -8.97 -6.05 7.97
CA LEU A 71 -8.24 -5.10 8.80
C LEU A 71 -8.80 -5.14 10.23
N PRO A 72 -7.98 -4.87 11.27
CA PRO A 72 -8.49 -4.74 12.62
C PRO A 72 -9.60 -3.69 12.69
N ILE A 73 -10.59 -3.91 13.57
CA ILE A 73 -11.76 -3.05 13.78
C ILE A 73 -12.77 -3.10 12.63
N VAL A 74 -12.36 -2.79 11.40
CA VAL A 74 -13.27 -2.71 10.23
C VAL A 74 -13.53 -4.06 9.57
N LYS A 75 -12.75 -5.10 9.89
CA LYS A 75 -12.85 -6.46 9.35
C LYS A 75 -12.70 -6.44 7.83
N ASP A 76 -13.58 -7.12 7.09
CA ASP A 76 -13.56 -7.18 5.63
C ASP A 76 -13.93 -5.81 5.04
N TYR A 77 -12.92 -5.10 4.55
CA TYR A 77 -13.05 -3.75 4.04
C TYR A 77 -12.85 -3.71 2.52
N ALA A 78 -13.78 -3.06 1.82
CA ALA A 78 -13.84 -3.10 0.37
C ALA A 78 -12.78 -2.19 -0.26
N ALA A 79 -12.05 -2.73 -1.24
CA ALA A 79 -10.94 -2.05 -1.89
C ALA A 79 -10.83 -2.43 -3.36
N GLU A 80 -10.23 -1.55 -4.16
CA GLU A 80 -9.84 -1.81 -5.55
C GLU A 80 -8.31 -1.93 -5.64
N ILE A 81 -7.83 -2.97 -6.32
CA ILE A 81 -6.41 -3.12 -6.65
C ILE A 81 -6.07 -2.09 -7.73
N ARG A 82 -5.23 -1.12 -7.42
CA ARG A 82 -4.86 -0.03 -8.34
C ARG A 82 -3.65 -0.37 -9.21
N TRP A 83 -2.76 -1.23 -8.70
CA TRP A 83 -1.61 -1.73 -9.43
C TRP A 83 -1.12 -3.04 -8.82
N VAL A 84 -0.45 -3.84 -9.65
CA VAL A 84 0.26 -5.06 -9.25
C VAL A 84 1.66 -4.99 -9.85
N GLU A 85 2.68 -5.16 -9.03
CA GLU A 85 4.09 -5.09 -9.46
C GLU A 85 4.96 -5.98 -8.58
N ASP A 86 5.59 -6.99 -9.18
CA ASP A 86 6.58 -7.85 -8.49
C ASP A 86 6.08 -8.43 -7.14
N GLY A 87 4.92 -9.08 -7.17
CA GLY A 87 4.28 -9.67 -5.97
C GLY A 87 3.77 -8.65 -4.95
N ARG A 88 3.79 -7.35 -5.28
CA ARG A 88 3.21 -6.27 -4.47
C ARG A 88 1.93 -5.77 -5.10
N LEU A 89 1.02 -5.33 -4.24
CA LEU A 89 -0.25 -4.75 -4.62
C LEU A 89 -0.42 -3.41 -3.91
N GLY A 90 -0.84 -2.40 -4.66
CA GLY A 90 -1.38 -1.18 -4.08
C GLY A 90 -2.88 -1.16 -4.24
N MET A 91 -3.58 -0.87 -3.15
CA MET A 91 -5.03 -0.90 -3.07
C MET A 91 -5.56 0.44 -2.59
N GLU A 92 -6.66 0.90 -3.16
CA GLU A 92 -7.42 2.06 -2.70
C GLU A 92 -8.72 1.55 -2.08
N PHE A 93 -9.05 2.04 -0.89
CA PHE A 93 -10.33 1.70 -0.27
C PHE A 93 -11.47 2.37 -1.05
N LEU A 94 -12.59 1.67 -1.19
CA LEU A 94 -13.78 2.24 -1.84
C LEU A 94 -14.35 3.42 -1.04
N GLU A 95 -14.21 3.37 0.29
CA GLU A 95 -14.48 4.48 1.20
C GLU A 95 -13.25 4.75 2.09
N PRO A 96 -12.90 6.02 2.35
CA PRO A 96 -11.88 6.35 3.32
C PRO A 96 -12.22 5.86 4.73
N ILE A 97 -11.25 5.30 5.45
CA ILE A 97 -11.38 5.02 6.88
C ILE A 97 -11.37 6.37 7.62
N THR A 98 -12.33 6.57 8.51
CA THR A 98 -12.39 7.81 9.31
C THR A 98 -11.18 7.92 10.23
N PRO A 99 -10.70 9.15 10.55
CA PRO A 99 -9.52 9.34 11.38
C PRO A 99 -9.59 8.59 12.72
N GLN A 100 -10.75 8.61 13.39
CA GLN A 100 -10.94 7.98 14.69
C GLN A 100 -10.80 6.45 14.62
N ILE A 101 -11.35 5.82 13.57
CA ILE A 101 -11.22 4.37 13.37
C ILE A 101 -9.80 4.02 12.95
N TYR A 102 -9.18 4.85 12.11
CA TYR A 102 -7.81 4.67 11.64
C TYR A 102 -6.81 4.69 12.81
N ASP A 103 -6.90 5.68 13.70
CA ASP A 103 -6.05 5.79 14.89
C ASP A 103 -6.23 4.58 15.82
N ALA A 104 -7.48 4.16 16.05
CA ALA A 104 -7.78 2.99 16.86
C ALA A 104 -7.21 1.70 16.25
N MET A 105 -7.29 1.56 14.92
CA MET A 105 -6.73 0.41 14.19
C MET A 105 -5.21 0.40 14.30
N LEU A 106 -4.54 1.55 14.10
CA LEU A 106 -3.09 1.66 14.25
C LEU A 106 -2.62 1.29 15.66
N GLY A 107 -3.40 1.62 16.71
CA GLY A 107 -3.10 1.21 18.08
C GLY A 107 -3.07 -0.32 18.29
N LEU A 108 -3.67 -1.10 17.40
CA LEU A 108 -3.67 -2.56 17.43
C LEU A 108 -2.61 -3.19 16.51
N ILE A 109 -2.03 -2.41 15.61
CA ILE A 109 -1.03 -2.88 14.65
C ILE A 109 0.35 -2.53 15.20
N PRO A 110 1.23 -3.52 15.48
CA PRO A 110 2.57 -3.22 15.93
C PRO A 110 3.31 -2.40 14.87
N PRO A 111 3.90 -1.24 15.23
CA PRO A 111 4.66 -0.45 14.26
C PRO A 111 5.85 -1.25 13.77
N ARG A 112 6.17 -1.12 12.48
CA ARG A 112 7.33 -1.83 11.91
C ARG A 112 8.60 -1.27 12.54
N ARG A 113 9.25 -2.03 13.41
CA ARG A 113 10.62 -1.73 13.85
C ARG A 113 11.54 -1.90 12.65
N THR A 114 12.03 -0.81 12.08
CA THR A 114 13.26 -0.86 11.28
C THR A 114 14.39 -1.22 12.23
N ALA A 115 14.79 -2.49 12.22
CA ALA A 115 16.08 -2.89 12.77
C ALA A 115 17.15 -2.16 11.95
N TRP A 116 17.90 -1.28 12.62
CA TRP A 116 19.12 -0.69 12.09
C TRP A 116 20.26 -1.70 12.14
#